data_AF-A0A1D6FJX5-F1
#
_entry.id   AF-A0A1D6FJX5-F1
#
_cell.length_a   1.000
_cell.length_b   1.000
_cell.length_c   1.000
_cell.angle_alpha   90.00
_cell.angle_beta   90.00
_cell.angle_gamma   90.00
#
_symmetry.space_group_name_H-M   'P 1'
#
loop_
_entity.id
_entity.type
_entity.pdbx_description
1 polymer ?
#
loop_
_entity_poly.entity_id
_entity_poly.type
_entity_poly.pdbx_seq_one_letter_code
_entity_poly.pdbx_strand_id
1 'polypeptide(L)'
;MRFWIMVGFGKLPKYHQDPTTEELAKTLDCWPSLNYYITVCKYVLMPWKFNGCYALFVIDHGKKHVTFIDFTPTQDWCKHMPYKRFAEAIIMASKKYKIAYNKKHFGWADDIFKWEHTIRSGVPIDLKGYFLNTMFSTV
;
A
#
# COMPACT_ATOMS: atom_id res chain seq x y z
N MET A 1 10.57 7.73 0.55
CA MET A 1 10.26 6.31 0.27
C MET A 1 10.95 5.85 -1.02
N ARG A 2 12.10 5.16 -0.96
CA ARG A 2 12.92 4.75 -2.14
C ARG A 2 12.21 3.76 -3.09
N PHE A 3 11.24 2.98 -2.60
CA PHE A 3 10.47 2.02 -3.39
C PHE A 3 9.77 2.64 -4.61
N TRP A 4 9.12 3.79 -4.44
CA TRP A 4 8.35 4.48 -5.49
C TRP A 4 9.21 5.04 -6.62
N ILE A 5 10.43 5.48 -6.30
CA ILE A 5 11.40 5.99 -7.27
C ILE A 5 12.00 4.83 -8.05
N MET A 6 12.39 3.77 -7.33
CA MET A 6 13.08 2.61 -7.89
C MET A 6 12.24 1.87 -8.93
N VAL A 7 10.91 1.81 -8.74
CA VAL A 7 10.01 1.15 -9.69
C VAL A 7 9.37 2.12 -10.70
N GLY A 8 9.76 3.40 -10.69
CA GLY A 8 9.24 4.42 -11.62
C GLY A 8 7.77 4.80 -11.41
N PHE A 9 7.15 4.34 -10.31
CA PHE A 9 5.72 4.49 -10.03
C PHE A 9 5.26 5.96 -9.94
N GLY A 10 6.17 6.88 -9.58
CA GLY A 10 5.87 8.31 -9.50
C GLY A 10 6.24 9.13 -10.75
N LYS A 11 6.83 8.51 -11.79
CA LYS A 11 7.36 9.24 -12.96
C LYS A 11 6.47 9.15 -14.20
N LEU A 12 5.69 8.07 -14.35
CA LEU A 12 4.87 7.87 -15.55
C LEU A 12 3.38 7.96 -15.21
N PRO A 13 2.58 8.75 -15.97
CA PRO A 13 1.14 8.91 -15.74
C PRO A 13 0.36 7.58 -15.67
N LYS A 14 0.83 6.54 -16.35
CA LYS A 14 0.24 5.19 -16.32
C LYS A 14 0.23 4.57 -14.92
N TYR A 15 1.16 4.94 -14.04
CA TYR A 15 1.21 4.48 -12.65
C TYR A 15 0.41 5.36 -11.69
N HIS A 16 -0.23 6.42 -12.21
CA HIS A 16 -1.16 7.26 -11.46
C HIS A 16 -2.60 6.78 -11.61
N GLN A 17 -2.82 5.56 -12.11
CA GLN A 17 -4.13 4.93 -12.20
C GLN A 17 -4.24 3.82 -11.14
N ASP A 18 -5.46 3.44 -10.80
CA ASP A 18 -5.71 2.32 -9.91
C ASP A 18 -5.14 1.03 -10.56
N PRO A 19 -4.34 0.23 -9.85
CA PRO A 19 -3.77 -0.97 -10.44
C PRO A 19 -4.87 -1.97 -10.80
N THR A 20 -4.73 -2.61 -11.96
CA THR A 20 -5.53 -3.77 -12.33
C THR A 20 -5.18 -4.96 -11.44
N THR A 21 -6.09 -5.94 -11.36
CA THR A 21 -5.84 -7.19 -10.62
C THR A 21 -4.65 -7.95 -11.20
N GLU A 22 -4.46 -7.90 -12.52
CA GLU A 22 -3.34 -8.52 -13.24
C GLU A 22 -2.01 -7.87 -12.90
N GLU A 23 -1.96 -6.53 -12.89
CA GLU A 23 -0.75 -5.79 -12.48
C GLU A 23 -0.40 -6.09 -11.02
N LEU A 24 -1.40 -6.12 -10.13
CA LEU A 24 -1.19 -6.48 -8.74
C LEU A 24 -0.73 -7.94 -8.58
N ALA A 25 -1.28 -8.87 -9.35
CA ALA A 25 -0.85 -10.27 -9.32
C ALA A 25 0.59 -10.43 -9.81
N LYS A 26 1.01 -9.63 -10.81
CA LYS A 26 2.39 -9.62 -11.30
C LYS A 26 3.37 -9.14 -10.24
N THR A 27 3.02 -8.13 -9.44
CA THR A 27 3.91 -7.69 -8.34
C THR A 27 4.06 -8.79 -7.29
N LEU A 28 3.02 -9.60 -7.06
CA LEU A 28 3.08 -10.70 -6.10
C LEU A 28 3.91 -11.92 -6.58
N ASP A 29 4.28 -11.99 -7.86
CA ASP A 29 4.94 -13.14 -8.47
C ASP A 29 6.42 -13.24 -8.09
N CYS A 30 7.22 -12.28 -8.52
CA CYS A 30 8.62 -12.17 -8.17
C CYS A 30 9.07 -10.73 -8.35
N TRP A 31 10.03 -10.28 -7.54
CA TRP A 31 10.71 -9.04 -7.86
C TRP A 31 11.71 -9.33 -8.99
N PRO A 32 11.65 -8.68 -10.16
CA PRO A 32 12.51 -9.03 -11.30
C PRO A 32 14.03 -9.04 -11.05
N SER A 33 14.52 -8.48 -9.93
CA SER A 33 15.94 -8.48 -9.53
C SER A 33 16.26 -9.33 -8.30
N LEU A 34 15.24 -9.84 -7.60
CA LEU A 34 15.38 -10.66 -6.39
C LEU A 34 14.42 -11.82 -6.61
N ASN A 35 14.92 -13.03 -6.88
CA ASN A 35 14.10 -14.25 -7.06
C ASN A 35 13.39 -14.62 -5.74
N TYR A 36 12.47 -13.76 -5.33
CA TYR A 36 11.87 -13.68 -4.02
C TYR A 36 10.38 -13.39 -4.21
N TYR A 37 9.57 -14.28 -3.65
CA TYR A 37 8.13 -14.25 -3.78
C TYR A 37 7.54 -13.32 -2.74
N ILE A 38 6.71 -12.35 -3.16
CA ILE A 38 6.10 -11.42 -2.20
C ILE A 38 5.10 -12.15 -1.28
N THR A 39 4.58 -13.31 -1.70
CA THR A 39 3.69 -14.15 -0.88
C THR A 39 4.35 -14.72 0.38
N VAL A 40 5.68 -14.76 0.45
CA VAL A 40 6.40 -15.17 1.67
C VAL A 40 6.85 -13.97 2.52
N CYS A 41 6.56 -12.74 2.08
CA CYS A 41 6.88 -11.54 2.85
C CYS A 41 6.01 -11.43 4.10
N LYS A 42 6.64 -11.10 5.23
CA LYS A 42 5.92 -10.64 6.42
C LYS A 42 5.19 -9.31 6.17
N TYR A 43 5.81 -8.40 5.41
CA TYR A 43 5.29 -7.07 5.11
C TYR A 43 5.12 -6.89 3.61
N VAL A 44 3.94 -6.43 3.18
CA VAL A 44 3.71 -5.96 1.81
C VAL A 44 3.38 -4.48 1.85
N LEU A 45 4.22 -3.69 1.16
CA LEU A 45 4.03 -2.25 0.99
C LEU A 45 3.33 -2.00 -0.34
N MET A 46 2.07 -1.61 -0.30
CA MET A 46 1.24 -1.44 -1.48
C MET A 46 0.82 0.03 -1.64
N PRO A 47 1.51 0.76 -2.54
CA PRO A 47 1.03 1.99 -3.13
C PRO A 47 -0.43 1.93 -3.58
N TRP A 48 -1.22 2.94 -3.25
CA TRP A 48 -2.58 3.05 -3.76
C TRP A 48 -2.96 4.48 -4.07
N LYS A 49 -3.62 4.69 -5.21
CA LYS A 49 -4.29 5.93 -5.53
C LYS A 49 -5.79 5.66 -5.57
N PHE A 50 -6.59 6.58 -5.04
CA PHE A 50 -8.04 6.50 -5.09
C PHE A 50 -8.62 7.91 -5.03
N ASN A 51 -9.48 8.27 -5.99
CA ASN A 51 -10.13 9.58 -6.06
C ASN A 51 -9.16 10.77 -5.88
N GLY A 52 -7.99 10.70 -6.52
CA GLY A 52 -6.95 11.73 -6.44
C GLY A 52 -6.14 11.74 -5.13
N CYS A 53 -6.51 10.94 -4.14
CA CYS A 53 -5.73 10.73 -2.92
C CYS A 53 -4.69 9.64 -3.14
N TYR A 54 -3.49 9.82 -2.59
CA TYR A 54 -2.45 8.79 -2.55
C TYR A 54 -2.30 8.29 -1.13
N ALA A 55 -2.22 6.98 -0.99
CA ALA A 55 -2.02 6.32 0.28
C ALA A 55 -1.07 5.13 0.14
N LEU A 56 -0.53 4.68 1.26
CA LEU A 56 0.26 3.48 1.34
C LEU A 56 -0.40 2.49 2.29
N PHE A 57 -0.70 1.31 1.77
CA PHE A 57 -1.09 0.17 2.58
C PHE A 57 0.17 -0.57 3.03
N VAL A 58 0.28 -0.82 4.33
CA VAL A 58 1.28 -1.69 4.93
C VAL A 58 0.54 -2.89 5.47
N ILE A 59 0.69 -4.03 4.79
CA ILE A 59 0.02 -5.29 5.14
C ILE A 59 1.03 -6.13 5.93
N ASP A 60 0.79 -6.30 7.23
CA ASP A 60 1.55 -7.20 8.11
C ASP A 60 0.83 -8.56 8.17
N HIS A 61 1.32 -9.52 7.39
CA HIS A 61 0.79 -10.89 7.37
C HIS A 61 1.01 -11.61 8.70
N GLY A 62 2.08 -11.28 9.42
CA GLY A 62 2.41 -11.93 10.70
C GLY A 62 1.45 -11.52 11.82
N LYS A 63 1.04 -10.25 11.85
CA LYS A 63 0.07 -9.74 12.83
C LYS A 63 -1.38 -9.81 12.35
N LYS A 64 -1.62 -10.14 11.08
CA LYS A 64 -2.91 -9.96 10.41
C LYS A 64 -3.43 -8.54 10.65
N HIS A 65 -2.63 -7.55 10.25
CA HIS A 65 -2.88 -6.12 10.46
C HIS A 65 -2.62 -5.33 9.18
N VAL A 66 -3.46 -4.32 8.92
CA VAL A 66 -3.30 -3.39 7.80
C VAL A 66 -3.15 -1.97 8.35
N THR A 67 -2.00 -1.36 8.12
CA THR A 67 -1.82 0.07 8.36
C THR A 67 -2.07 0.84 7.07
N PHE A 68 -2.96 1.81 7.11
CA PHE A 68 -3.22 2.75 6.04
C PHE A 68 -2.54 4.08 6.34
N ILE A 69 -1.58 4.48 5.51
CA ILE A 69 -0.85 5.74 5.67
C ILE A 69 -1.42 6.75 4.68
N ASP A 70 -2.08 7.77 5.22
CA ASP A 70 -2.56 8.94 4.49
C ASP A 70 -1.49 10.03 4.53
N PHE A 71 -1.05 10.45 3.34
CA PHE A 71 -0.10 11.54 3.20
C PHE A 71 -0.78 12.92 3.21
N THR A 72 -2.08 12.99 2.97
CA THR A 72 -2.79 14.27 2.96
C THR A 72 -3.14 14.72 4.39
N PRO A 73 -3.22 16.05 4.64
CA PRO A 73 -3.76 16.54 5.90
C PRO A 73 -5.16 15.98 6.15
N THR A 74 -5.43 15.61 7.40
CA THR A 74 -6.78 15.17 7.79
C THR A 74 -7.76 16.32 7.61
N GLN A 75 -8.78 16.11 6.77
CA GLN A 75 -9.79 17.13 6.48
C GLN A 75 -10.75 17.28 7.68
N ASP A 76 -11.21 18.51 7.94
CA ASP A 76 -12.02 18.82 9.13
C ASP A 76 -13.26 17.94 9.26
N TRP A 77 -13.97 17.70 8.16
CA TRP A 77 -15.19 16.89 8.16
C TRP A 77 -14.96 15.40 8.47
N CYS A 78 -13.72 14.91 8.37
CA CYS A 78 -13.37 13.52 8.69
C CYS A 78 -12.48 13.38 9.93
N LYS A 79 -12.16 14.45 10.65
CA LYS A 79 -11.31 14.41 11.87
C LYS A 79 -11.83 13.42 12.91
N HIS A 80 -13.14 13.37 13.12
CA HIS A 80 -13.78 12.48 14.09
C HIS A 80 -13.95 11.04 13.56
N MET A 81 -13.83 10.82 12.25
CA MET A 81 -13.95 9.50 11.63
C MET A 81 -13.06 9.38 10.38
N PRO A 82 -11.72 9.30 10.55
CA PRO A 82 -10.78 9.24 9.42
C PRO A 82 -11.03 8.04 8.50
N TYR A 83 -11.54 6.93 9.05
CA TYR A 83 -11.90 5.73 8.30
C TYR A 83 -12.95 5.97 7.21
N LYS A 84 -13.91 6.88 7.43
CA LYS A 84 -15.00 7.14 6.47
C LYS A 84 -14.46 7.59 5.11
N ARG A 85 -13.36 8.33 5.10
CA ARG A 85 -12.70 8.80 3.87
C ARG A 85 -12.11 7.65 3.04
N PHE A 86 -11.72 6.56 3.70
CA PHE A 86 -10.93 5.48 3.09
C PHE A 86 -11.66 4.15 3.00
N ALA A 87 -12.88 4.04 3.55
CA ALA A 87 -13.64 2.80 3.57
C ALA A 87 -13.74 2.16 2.16
N GLU A 88 -14.06 2.95 1.13
CA GLU A 88 -14.15 2.47 -0.25
C GLU A 88 -12.78 1.99 -0.78
N ALA A 89 -11.72 2.77 -0.55
CA ALA A 89 -10.37 2.42 -0.97
C ALA A 89 -9.89 1.12 -0.28
N ILE A 90 -10.16 0.97 1.02
CA ILE A 90 -9.81 -0.21 1.81
C ILE A 90 -10.57 -1.44 1.28
N ILE A 91 -11.89 -1.33 1.05
CA ILE A 91 -12.71 -2.41 0.50
C ILE A 91 -12.18 -2.83 -0.87
N MET A 92 -11.91 -1.86 -1.76
CA MET A 92 -11.45 -2.13 -3.12
C MET A 92 -10.06 -2.75 -3.13
N ALA A 93 -9.13 -2.17 -2.39
CA ALA A 93 -7.76 -2.68 -2.26
C ALA A 93 -7.76 -4.11 -1.70
N SER A 94 -8.56 -4.37 -0.66
CA SER A 94 -8.67 -5.71 -0.05
C SER A 94 -9.23 -6.74 -1.03
N LYS A 95 -10.29 -6.40 -1.77
CA LYS A 95 -10.86 -7.28 -2.81
C LYS A 95 -9.84 -7.60 -3.91
N LYS A 96 -9.16 -6.58 -4.46
CA LYS A 96 -8.15 -6.81 -5.51
C LYS A 96 -6.97 -7.61 -4.97
N TYR A 97 -6.52 -7.32 -3.75
CA TYR A 97 -5.45 -8.06 -3.10
C TYR A 97 -5.82 -9.54 -2.92
N LYS A 98 -7.04 -9.83 -2.46
CA LYS A 98 -7.54 -11.20 -2.35
C LYS A 98 -7.49 -11.98 -3.66
N ILE A 99 -7.95 -11.37 -4.75
CA ILE A 99 -7.94 -12.02 -6.07
C ILE A 99 -6.50 -12.21 -6.56
N ALA A 100 -5.67 -11.17 -6.46
CA ALA A 100 -4.28 -11.21 -6.89
C ALA A 100 -3.46 -12.25 -6.11
N TYR A 101 -3.65 -12.32 -4.79
CA TYR A 101 -2.96 -13.27 -3.93
C TYR A 101 -3.41 -14.71 -4.20
N ASN A 102 -4.72 -14.96 -4.39
CA ASN A 102 -5.22 -16.29 -4.74
C ASN A 102 -4.72 -16.79 -6.10
N LYS A 103 -4.40 -15.90 -7.05
CA LYS A 103 -3.73 -16.29 -8.30
C LYS A 103 -2.31 -16.85 -8.08
N LYS A 104 -1.67 -16.53 -6.96
CA LYS A 104 -0.30 -16.95 -6.61
C LYS A 104 -0.24 -18.01 -5.52
N HIS A 105 -1.21 -18.02 -4.62
CA HIS A 105 -1.34 -18.99 -3.55
C HIS A 105 -2.76 -19.57 -3.56
N PHE A 106 -2.93 -20.68 -4.28
CA PHE A 106 -4.22 -21.33 -4.41
C PHE A 106 -4.78 -21.70 -3.03
N GLY A 107 -6.06 -21.41 -2.80
CA GLY A 107 -6.73 -21.73 -1.53
C GLY A 107 -6.45 -20.76 -0.38
N TRP A 108 -5.90 -19.56 -0.65
CA TRP A 108 -5.77 -18.54 0.39
C TRP A 108 -7.14 -17.99 0.81
N ALA A 109 -7.59 -18.38 2.00
CA ALA A 109 -8.93 -18.07 2.52
C ALA A 109 -9.02 -16.74 3.28
N ASP A 110 -7.89 -16.14 3.66
CA ASP A 110 -7.90 -14.89 4.41
C ASP A 110 -8.43 -13.73 3.57
N ASP A 111 -8.97 -12.74 4.29
CA ASP A 111 -9.46 -11.48 3.72
C ASP A 111 -8.89 -10.36 4.58
N ILE A 112 -7.97 -9.58 4.01
CA ILE A 112 -7.31 -8.50 4.74
C ILE A 112 -8.29 -7.40 5.17
N PHE A 113 -9.48 -7.34 4.57
CA PHE A 113 -10.55 -6.46 5.05
C PHE A 113 -11.04 -6.81 6.46
N LYS A 114 -10.89 -8.08 6.87
CA LYS A 114 -11.29 -8.57 8.20
C LYS A 114 -10.19 -8.46 9.24
N TRP A 115 -9.00 -8.02 8.82
CA TRP A 115 -7.87 -7.85 9.72
C TRP A 115 -8.01 -6.60 10.57
N GLU A 116 -7.16 -6.43 11.57
CA GLU A 116 -7.14 -5.19 12.33
C GLU A 116 -6.61 -4.05 11.44
N HIS A 117 -7.24 -2.87 11.53
CA HIS A 117 -6.87 -1.71 10.72
C HIS A 117 -6.40 -0.55 11.60
N THR A 118 -5.34 0.13 11.18
CA THR A 118 -4.93 1.41 11.76
C THR A 118 -4.72 2.45 10.67
N ILE A 119 -5.29 3.64 10.86
CA ILE A 119 -5.06 4.77 9.98
C ILE A 119 -4.01 5.67 10.61
N ARG A 120 -2.90 5.85 9.91
CA ARG A 120 -1.91 6.87 10.24
C ARG A 120 -2.09 8.04 9.30
N SER A 121 -2.55 9.16 9.84
CA SER A 121 -2.63 10.44 9.15
C SER A 121 -1.57 11.41 9.64
N GLY A 122 -1.38 12.51 8.91
CA GLY A 122 -0.45 13.57 9.33
C GLY A 122 1.01 13.16 9.32
N VAL A 123 1.37 12.15 8.50
CA VAL A 123 2.78 11.84 8.26
C VAL A 123 3.43 13.06 7.63
N PRO A 124 4.49 13.63 8.22
CA PRO A 124 5.15 14.82 7.66
C PRO A 124 5.55 14.56 6.21
N ILE A 125 4.94 15.30 5.28
CA ILE A 125 5.47 15.39 3.92
C ILE A 125 6.59 16.41 3.99
N ASP A 126 7.83 15.95 3.81
CA ASP A 126 8.90 16.87 3.51
C ASP A 126 8.69 17.42 2.10
N LEU A 127 8.05 18.59 2.02
CA LEU A 127 7.81 19.33 0.77
C LEU A 127 9.09 20.00 0.25
N LYS A 128 10.21 19.91 0.97
CA LYS A 128 11.52 20.31 0.43
C LYS A 128 11.96 19.19 -0.51
N GLY A 129 11.77 19.40 -1.81
CA GLY A 129 12.09 18.46 -2.89
C GLY A 129 13.56 18.10 -3.02
N TYR A 130 14.13 17.42 -2.03
CA TYR A 130 15.44 16.79 -2.11
C TYR A 130 15.32 15.37 -1.53
N PHE A 131 15.44 14.39 -2.43
CA PHE A 131 15.79 13.04 -2.02
C PHE A 131 17.13 13.07 -1.31
N LEU A 132 17.13 13.10 0.02
CA LEU A 132 18.35 12.89 0.80
C LEU A 132 18.20 11.71 1.75
N ASN A 133 19.20 10.85 1.61
CA ASN A 133 19.48 9.65 2.36
C ASN A 133 19.62 9.95 3.85
N THR A 134 18.63 9.59 4.65
CA THR A 134 18.74 9.27 6.09
C THR A 134 17.30 8.97 6.53
N MET A 135 16.92 7.76 6.88
CA MET A 135 17.10 7.22 8.23
C MET A 135 16.80 5.71 8.18
N PHE A 136 17.85 4.90 8.13
CA PHE A 136 17.92 3.62 8.83
C PHE A 136 19.38 3.46 9.23
N SER A 137 19.86 4.37 10.08
CA SER A 137 20.96 4.06 10.98
C SER A 137 20.35 3.25 12.12
N THR A 138 20.80 2.00 12.18
CA THR A 138 20.73 1.05 13.28
C THR A 138 20.68 1.70 14.65
N VAL A 139 19.75 1.21 15.48
CA VAL A 139 20.02 0.94 16.90
C VAL A 139 19.84 -0.55 17.08
#